data_AF-A0AAW5YZK3-F1
#
_entry.id   AF-A0AAW5YZK3-F1
#
_cell.length_a   1.000
_cell.length_b   1.000
_cell.length_c   1.000
_cell.angle_alpha   90.00
_cell.angle_beta   90.00
_cell.angle_gamma   90.00
#
_symmetry.space_group_name_H-M   'P 1'
#
loop_
_entity.id
_entity.type
_entity.pdbx_description
1 polymer ?
#
loop_
_entity_poly.entity_id
_entity_poly.type
_entity_poly.pdbx_seq_one_letter_code
_entity_poly.pdbx_strand_id
1 'polypeptide(L)' 'MIANRFYPSSQRCAACGNVKKDDEKITLSGNKKHGTKHNEYVCYNKKCPNYNKVVDRDMNAMMNLTFLIDHPRYNKAL' A
#
# COMPACT_ATOMS: atom_id res chain seq x y z
N MET A 1 7.90 -0.10 18.47
CA MET A 1 6.43 -0.11 18.38
C MET A 1 5.97 -1.36 17.64
N ILE A 2 4.84 -1.95 18.02
CA ILE A 2 4.26 -3.12 17.34
C ILE A 2 3.09 -2.66 16.45
N ALA A 3 3.14 -2.99 15.16
CA ALA A 3 2.05 -2.69 14.23
C ALA A 3 0.81 -3.55 14.52
N ASN A 4 -0.37 -2.97 14.37
CA ASN A 4 -1.64 -3.67 14.41
C ASN A 4 -1.66 -4.71 13.29
N ARG A 5 -2.07 -5.94 13.60
CA ARG A 5 -2.14 -7.05 12.65
C ARG A 5 -3.03 -6.80 11.42
N PHE A 6 -3.94 -5.84 11.51
CA PHE A 6 -4.84 -5.42 10.43
C PHE A 6 -4.44 -4.09 9.78
N TYR A 7 -3.27 -3.54 10.13
CA TYR A 7 -2.74 -2.38 9.44
C TYR A 7 -2.40 -2.74 7.98
N PRO A 8 -2.92 -2.00 6.98
CA PRO A 8 -2.87 -2.40 5.57
C PRO A 8 -1.53 -2.08 4.90
N SER A 9 -0.40 -2.55 5.45
CA SER A 9 0.95 -2.18 4.99
C SER A 9 1.19 -2.44 3.50
N SER A 10 0.69 -3.57 2.96
CA SER A 10 0.82 -3.93 1.54
C SER A 10 -0.21 -3.25 0.63
N GLN A 11 -1.30 -2.71 1.18
CA GLN A 11 -2.37 -2.04 0.40
C GLN A 11 -2.29 -0.52 0.48
N ARG A 12 -1.59 0.04 1.46
CA ARG A 12 -1.34 1.48 1.64
C ARG A 12 -0.19 1.95 0.76
N CYS A 13 -0.32 3.13 0.18
CA CYS A 13 0.77 3.76 -0.57
C CYS A 13 1.70 4.48 0.40
N ALA A 14 2.99 4.14 0.40
CA ALA A 14 3.98 4.82 1.24
C ALA A 14 4.13 6.32 0.89
N ALA A 15 3.88 6.69 -0.37
CA ALA A 15 4.07 8.07 -0.86
C ALA A 15 2.91 9.02 -0.55
N CYS A 16 1.67 8.53 -0.51
CA CYS A 16 0.49 9.40 -0.32
C CYS A 16 -0.50 8.91 0.74
N GLY A 17 -0.26 7.74 1.34
CA GLY A 17 -1.12 7.15 2.37
C GLY A 17 -2.45 6.57 1.87
N ASN A 18 -2.77 6.66 0.57
CA ASN A 18 -3.99 6.07 0.02
C ASN A 18 -3.99 4.55 0.19
N VAL A 19 -5.13 3.98 0.58
CA VAL A 19 -5.29 2.53 0.76
C VAL A 19 -6.14 1.99 -0.37
N LYS A 20 -5.64 0.96 -1.05
CA LYS A 20 -6.37 0.25 -2.10
C LYS A 20 -7.63 -0.39 -1.53
N LYS A 21 -8.74 -0.24 -2.24
CA LYS A 21 -10.05 -0.82 -1.90
C LYS A 21 -10.52 -1.73 -3.03
N ASP A 22 -11.41 -2.65 -2.71
CA ASP A 22 -12.13 -3.48 -3.68
C ASP A 22 -11.20 -4.14 -4.72
N ASP A 23 -11.45 -3.90 -6.00
CA ASP A 23 -10.73 -4.47 -7.14
C ASP A 23 -9.39 -3.79 -7.44
N GLU A 24 -9.04 -2.72 -6.72
CA GLU A 24 -7.74 -2.07 -6.79
C GLU A 24 -6.69 -2.73 -5.88
N LYS A 25 -7.14 -3.65 -5.00
CA LYS A 25 -6.29 -4.35 -4.03
C LYS A 25 -5.29 -5.27 -4.75
N ILE A 26 -4.15 -5.47 -4.10
CA ILE A 26 -3.16 -6.47 -4.51
C ILE A 26 -3.69 -7.85 -4.12
N THR A 27 -4.58 -8.39 -4.94
CA THR A 27 -5.15 -9.73 -4.89
C THR A 27 -5.01 -10.37 -6.27
N LEU A 28 -5.33 -11.65 -6.41
CA LEU A 28 -5.36 -12.29 -7.74
C LEU A 28 -6.31 -11.56 -8.71
N SER A 29 -7.49 -11.15 -8.25
CA SER A 29 -8.48 -10.44 -9.06
C SER A 29 -8.02 -9.02 -9.42
N GLY A 30 -7.51 -8.25 -8.46
CA GLY A 30 -7.04 -6.89 -8.74
C GLY A 30 -5.80 -6.86 -9.61
N ASN A 31 -4.86 -7.79 -9.40
CA ASN A 31 -3.69 -7.95 -10.26
C ASN A 31 -4.09 -8.27 -11.71
N LYS A 32 -5.09 -9.16 -11.90
CA LYS A 32 -5.63 -9.46 -13.23
C LYS A 32 -6.30 -8.25 -13.87
N LYS A 33 -7.05 -7.44 -13.11
CA LYS A 33 -7.70 -6.21 -13.60
C LYS A 33 -6.68 -5.21 -14.14
N HIS A 34 -5.57 -5.04 -13.43
CA HIS A 34 -4.58 -4.01 -13.76
C HIS A 34 -3.36 -4.50 -14.55
N GLY A 35 -3.24 -5.82 -14.79
CA GLY A 35 -2.10 -6.41 -15.45
C GLY A 35 -0.79 -6.30 -14.65
N THR A 36 -0.87 -6.28 -13.32
CA THR A 36 0.30 -6.15 -12.43
C THR A 36 0.72 -7.50 -11.85
N LYS A 37 2.01 -7.66 -11.59
CA LYS A 37 2.52 -8.84 -10.86
C LYS A 37 2.24 -8.71 -9.37
N HIS A 38 2.28 -9.83 -8.65
CA HIS A 38 1.97 -9.85 -7.22
C HIS A 38 3.03 -9.17 -6.33
N ASN A 39 4.27 -9.05 -6.82
CA ASN A 39 5.36 -8.33 -6.17
C ASN A 39 5.40 -6.83 -6.54
N GLU A 40 4.51 -6.37 -7.42
CA GLU A 40 4.44 -4.98 -7.85
C GLU A 40 3.38 -4.22 -7.04
N TYR A 41 3.70 -2.98 -6.70
CA TYR A 41 2.76 -2.02 -6.15
C TYR A 41 2.60 -0.85 -7.13
N VAL A 42 1.34 -0.51 -7.44
CA VAL A 42 1.00 0.66 -8.26
C VAL A 42 -0.05 1.50 -7.53
N CYS A 43 0.20 2.80 -7.38
CA CYS A 43 -0.76 3.70 -6.76
C CYS A 43 -1.71 4.30 -7.82
N TYR A 44 -3.02 4.12 -7.63
CA TYR A 44 -4.04 4.63 -8.54
C TYR A 44 -4.68 5.96 -8.06
N ASN A 45 -4.16 6.55 -6.99
CA ASN A 45 -4.56 7.89 -6.56
C ASN A 45 -3.91 8.95 -7.47
N LYS A 46 -4.71 9.67 -8.26
CA LYS A 46 -4.24 10.72 -9.19
C LYS A 46 -3.46 11.85 -8.52
N LYS A 47 -3.64 12.07 -7.21
CA LYS A 47 -2.91 13.09 -6.43
C LYS A 47 -1.57 12.58 -5.89
N CYS A 48 -1.23 11.32 -6.13
CA CYS A 48 0.01 10.72 -5.65
C CYS A 48 1.19 11.09 -6.56
N PRO A 49 2.36 11.46 -6.02
CA PRO A 49 3.58 11.66 -6.82
C PRO A 49 4.07 10.37 -7.52
N ASN A 50 3.59 9.21 -7.06
CA ASN A 50 3.83 7.90 -7.65
C ASN A 50 2.61 7.34 -8.38
N TYR A 51 1.71 8.19 -8.88
CA TYR A 51 0.57 7.76 -9.68
C TYR A 51 1.02 6.91 -10.87
N ASN A 52 0.43 5.71 -11.01
CA ASN A 52 0.72 4.73 -12.06
C ASN A 52 2.19 4.29 -12.21
N LYS A 53 3.05 4.59 -11.24
CA LYS A 53 4.42 4.07 -11.22
C LYS A 53 4.44 2.69 -10.57
N VAL A 54 5.15 1.76 -11.19
CA VAL A 54 5.44 0.45 -10.62
C VAL A 54 6.59 0.59 -9.62
N VAL A 55 6.36 0.16 -8.39
CA VAL A 55 7.39 0.05 -7.35
C VAL A 55 7.36 -1.34 -6.72
N ASP A 56 8.44 -1.72 -6.05
CA ASP A 56 8.47 -2.99 -5.30
C ASP A 56 7.47 -2.95 -4.13
N ARG A 57 6.62 -3.98 -4.04
CA ARG A 57 5.55 -4.07 -3.04
C ARG A 57 6.10 -4.21 -1.63
N ASP A 58 7.16 -4.99 -1.45
CA ASP A 58 7.70 -5.30 -0.13
C ASP A 58 8.45 -4.07 0.41
N MET A 59 9.15 -3.33 -0.45
CA MET A 59 9.70 -2.01 -0.14
C MET A 59 8.61 -1.01 0.24
N ASN A 60 7.50 -0.94 -0.51
CA ASN A 60 6.36 -0.09 -0.16
C ASN A 60 5.75 -0.48 1.21
N ALA A 61 5.59 -1.78 1.48
CA ALA A 61 5.06 -2.28 2.74
C ALA A 61 5.99 -1.98 3.92
N MET A 62 7.31 -2.19 3.76
CA MET A 62 8.32 -1.85 4.76
C MET A 62 8.25 -0.36 5.10
N MET A 63 8.24 0.53 4.11
CA MET A 63 8.13 1.98 4.34
C MET A 63 6.84 2.34 5.12
N ASN A 64 5.72 1.70 4.82
CA ASN A 64 4.48 1.92 5.58
C ASN A 64 4.56 1.48 7.04
N LEU A 65 5.34 0.44 7.35
CA LEU A 65 5.56 -0.04 8.72
C LEU A 65 6.54 0.88 9.46
N THR A 66 7.65 1.25 8.81
CA THR A 66 8.64 2.21 9.35
C THR A 66 8.00 3.56 9.64
N PHE A 67 7.10 4.04 8.77
CA PHE A 67 6.33 5.27 8.99
C PHE A 67 5.61 5.30 10.34
N LEU A 68 5.18 4.14 10.84
CA LEU A 68 4.49 4.06 12.11
C LEU A 68 5.42 4.43 13.29
N ILE A 69 6.73 4.14 13.21
CA ILE A 69 7.70 4.44 14.29
C ILE A 69 7.59 5.90 14.75
N ASP A 70 7.52 6.82 13.78
CA ASP A 70 7.40 8.25 14.04
C ASP A 70 5.94 8.71 14.19
N HIS A 71 4.97 7.91 13.70
CA HIS A 71 3.55 8.27 13.67
C HIS A 71 2.63 7.18 14.23
N PRO A 72 2.73 6.85 15.53
CA PRO A 72 1.99 5.75 16.16
C PRO A 72 0.47 5.88 16.03
N ARG A 73 -0.07 7.10 15.95
CA ARG A 73 -1.51 7.38 15.82
C ARG A 73 -2.18 6.79 14.57
N TYR A 74 -1.41 6.44 13.54
CA TYR A 74 -1.96 5.80 12.33
C TYR A 74 -1.96 4.28 12.39
N ASN A 75 -1.49 3.69 13.49
CA ASN A 75 -1.45 2.24 13.70
C ASN A 75 -2.83 1.67 14.02
N LYS A 76 -3.72 1.65 13.03
CA LYS A 76 -5.11 1.19 13.17
C LYS A 76 -5.53 0.26 12.04
N ALA A 77 -6.48 -0.62 12.35
CA ALA A 77 -7.23 -1.37 11.36
C ALA A 77 -8.06 -0.42 10.49
N LEU A 78 -8.32 -0.81 9.24
CA LEU A 78 -9.21 -0.12 8.32
C LEU A 78 -10.39 -0.98 7.92
#